data_AF-A0A1Q5ZW68-F1
#
_entry.id   AF-A0A1Q5ZW68-F1
#
_cell.length_a   1.000
_cell.length_b   1.000
_cell.length_c   1.000
_cell.angle_alpha   90.00
_cell.angle_beta   90.00
_cell.angle_gamma   90.00
#
_symmetry.space_group_name_H-M   'P 1'
#
loop_
_entity.id
_entity.type
_entity.pdbx_description
1 polymer ?
#
loop_
_entity_poly.entity_id
_entity_poly.type
_entity_poly.pdbx_seq_one_letter_code
_entity_poly.pdbx_strand_id
1 'polypeptide(L)'
;MNYFPDPKHLLGLLQELLERIKNLSSYAYSESNAFALNVLNRQRHELIKALDLLGWSNDDDIVIQQSSTDNAILLCYRQKKTHTNRSVADFYKQGINGLQREVETFIEVVSRFLRK
;
A
#
# COMPACT_ATOMS: atom_id res chain seq x y z
N MET A 1 9.42 10.31 18.31
CA MET A 1 10.32 9.17 18.56
C MET A 1 10.19 8.22 17.38
N ASN A 2 11.16 8.18 16.45
CA ASN A 2 11.16 7.18 15.39
C ASN A 2 11.99 5.99 15.87
N TYR A 3 11.31 5.02 16.46
CA TYR A 3 11.93 3.81 17.00
C TYR A 3 11.71 2.68 16.02
N PHE A 4 12.57 2.51 15.00
CA PHE A 4 12.51 1.32 14.16
C PHE A 4 13.87 0.79 13.75
N PRO A 5 14.39 -0.18 14.53
CA PRO A 5 15.28 -1.20 14.01
C PRO A 5 14.80 -2.64 14.29
N ASP A 6 13.61 -2.86 14.88
CA ASP A 6 13.10 -4.22 15.16
C ASP A 6 12.18 -4.73 14.02
N PRO A 7 12.58 -5.77 13.29
CA PRO A 7 11.76 -6.34 12.22
C PRO A 7 10.45 -6.98 12.74
N LYS A 8 10.37 -7.41 14.00
CA LYS A 8 9.12 -7.93 14.59
C LYS A 8 8.09 -6.83 14.76
N HIS A 9 8.52 -5.67 15.24
CA HIS A 9 7.65 -4.51 15.37
C HIS A 9 7.14 -4.04 14.01
N LEU A 10 8.02 -4.04 13.00
CA LEU A 10 7.67 -3.67 11.62
C LEU A 10 6.66 -4.65 11.01
N LEU A 11 6.83 -5.96 11.24
CA LEU A 11 5.86 -6.96 10.83
C LEU A 11 4.48 -6.70 11.45
N GLY A 12 4.43 -6.36 12.74
CA GLY A 12 3.18 -5.99 13.42
C GLY A 12 2.48 -4.80 12.76
N LEU A 13 3.23 -3.73 12.44
CA LEU A 13 2.67 -2.57 11.75
C LEU A 13 2.15 -2.88 10.34
N LEU A 14 2.87 -3.73 9.59
CA LEU A 14 2.42 -4.16 8.27
C LEU A 14 1.14 -5.00 8.34
N GLN A 15 1.02 -5.87 9.35
CA GLN A 15 -0.21 -6.65 9.58
C GLN A 15 -1.39 -5.76 9.97
N GLU A 16 -1.19 -4.77 10.84
CA GLU A 16 -2.22 -3.78 11.17
C GLU A 16 -2.67 -2.98 9.94
N LEU A 17 -1.73 -2.58 9.09
CA LEU A 17 -2.02 -1.88 7.85
C LEU A 17 -2.86 -2.76 6.91
N LEU A 18 -2.50 -4.04 6.76
CA LEU A 18 -3.25 -5.00 5.94
C LEU A 18 -4.71 -5.13 6.39
N GLU A 19 -4.94 -5.27 7.69
CA GLU A 19 -6.30 -5.39 8.23
C GLU A 19 -7.13 -4.12 7.97
N ARG A 20 -6.53 -2.93 8.08
CA ARG A 20 -7.21 -1.67 7.73
C ARG A 20 -7.57 -1.58 6.25
N ILE A 21 -6.68 -2.06 5.35
CA ILE A 21 -6.94 -2.11 3.91
C ILE A 21 -8.11 -3.07 3.61
N LYS A 22 -8.11 -4.26 4.20
CA LYS A 22 -9.21 -5.23 4.04
C LYS A 22 -10.53 -4.66 4.55
N ASN A 23 -10.52 -3.98 5.69
CA ASN A 23 -11.73 -3.32 6.19
C ASN A 23 -12.23 -2.26 5.21
N LEU A 24 -11.34 -1.43 4.66
CA LEU A 24 -11.70 -0.43 3.66
C LEU A 24 -12.31 -1.05 2.38
N SER A 25 -11.82 -2.23 1.97
CA SER A 25 -12.31 -2.96 0.80
C SER A 25 -13.76 -3.44 0.92
N SER A 26 -14.28 -3.57 2.15
CA SER A 26 -15.66 -3.99 2.41
C SER A 26 -16.69 -2.89 2.11
N TYR A 27 -16.25 -1.63 1.97
CA TYR A 27 -17.12 -0.50 1.72
C TYR A 27 -17.21 -0.16 0.22
N ALA A 28 -18.39 0.28 -0.21
CA ALA A 28 -18.58 0.83 -1.54
C ALA A 28 -17.74 2.10 -1.76
N TYR A 29 -17.49 2.46 -3.02
CA TYR A 29 -16.75 3.68 -3.34
C TYR A 29 -17.46 4.92 -2.75
N SER A 30 -16.67 5.78 -2.11
CA SER A 30 -17.04 7.15 -1.72
C SER A 30 -15.79 8.03 -1.70
N GLU A 31 -15.96 9.35 -1.72
CA GLU A 31 -14.82 10.27 -1.59
C GLU A 31 -14.09 10.11 -0.25
N SER A 32 -14.83 9.84 0.83
CA SER A 32 -14.24 9.52 2.14
C SER A 32 -13.38 8.26 2.09
N ASN A 33 -13.82 7.24 1.35
CA ASN A 33 -13.07 6.00 1.21
C ASN A 33 -11.85 6.17 0.30
N ALA A 34 -11.95 7.00 -0.74
CA ALA A 34 -10.79 7.40 -1.53
C ALA A 34 -9.75 8.12 -0.65
N PHE A 35 -10.20 9.05 0.21
CA PHE A 35 -9.36 9.72 1.22
C PHE A 35 -8.63 8.71 2.11
N ALA A 36 -9.37 7.79 2.71
CA ALA A 36 -8.82 6.73 3.54
C ALA A 36 -7.77 5.89 2.79
N LEU A 37 -8.05 5.51 1.54
CA LEU A 37 -7.11 4.76 0.70
C LEU A 37 -5.76 5.49 0.53
N ASN A 38 -5.77 6.80 0.31
CA ASN A 38 -4.54 7.59 0.20
C ASN A 38 -3.79 7.70 1.54
N VAL A 39 -4.50 7.80 2.67
CA VAL A 39 -3.88 7.79 4.00
C VAL A 39 -3.16 6.45 4.24
N LEU A 40 -3.81 5.32 3.91
CA LEU A 40 -3.20 3.99 4.03
C LEU A 40 -1.99 3.84 3.08
N ASN A 41 -2.07 4.39 1.86
CA ASN A 41 -0.96 4.37 0.93
C ASN A 41 0.27 5.16 1.42
N ARG A 42 0.04 6.29 2.10
CA ARG A 42 1.13 7.04 2.76
C ARG A 42 1.74 6.22 3.89
N GLN A 43 0.94 5.54 4.70
CA GLN A 43 1.44 4.65 5.74
C GLN A 43 2.31 3.52 5.16
N ARG A 44 1.87 2.91 4.04
CA ARG A 44 2.70 1.93 3.30
C ARG A 44 4.06 2.52 2.92
N HIS A 45 4.10 3.70 2.29
CA HIS A 45 5.34 4.38 1.92
C HIS A 45 6.30 4.58 3.10
N GLU A 46 5.80 4.97 4.27
CA GLU A 46 6.64 5.15 5.46
C GLU A 46 7.19 3.82 6.00
N LEU A 47 6.39 2.75 5.97
CA LEU A 47 6.85 1.41 6.38
C LEU A 47 7.89 0.83 5.41
N ILE A 48 7.80 1.13 4.11
CA ILE A 48 8.81 0.73 3.12
C ILE A 48 10.14 1.40 3.39
N LYS A 49 10.16 2.72 3.64
CA LYS A 49 11.40 3.41 3.99
C LYS A 49 12.04 2.82 5.24
N ALA A 50 11.24 2.35 6.19
CA ALA A 50 11.75 1.67 7.38
C ALA A 50 12.39 0.30 7.04
N LEU A 51 11.91 -0.41 6.01
CA LEU A 51 12.56 -1.62 5.50
C LEU A 51 13.93 -1.33 4.89
N ASP A 52 14.04 -0.27 4.09
CA ASP A 52 15.30 0.12 3.47
C ASP A 52 16.38 0.41 4.55
N LEU A 53 15.98 1.04 5.66
CA LEU A 53 16.86 1.29 6.81
C LEU A 53 17.33 0.03 7.54
N LEU A 54 16.62 -1.10 7.41
CA LEU A 54 17.03 -2.40 7.94
C LEU A 54 18.04 -3.14 7.04
N GLY A 55 18.53 -2.49 5.98
CA GLY A 55 19.48 -3.07 5.04
C GLY A 55 18.84 -3.97 4.00
N TRP A 56 17.52 -3.86 3.80
CA TRP A 56 16.86 -4.50 2.67
C TRP A 56 17.12 -3.66 1.41
N SER A 57 17.78 -4.26 0.41
CA SER A 57 17.93 -3.67 -0.92
C SER A 57 17.03 -4.42 -1.90
N ASN A 58 16.37 -3.63 -2.72
CA ASN A 58 15.20 -4.00 -3.50
C ASN A 58 15.67 -4.41 -4.91
N ASP A 59 15.81 -5.70 -5.19
CA ASP A 59 16.05 -6.20 -6.55
C ASP A 59 14.70 -6.35 -7.27
N ASP A 60 14.29 -5.26 -7.93
CA ASP A 60 13.39 -5.14 -9.09
C ASP A 60 11.90 -5.54 -9.02
N ASP A 61 11.45 -6.51 -8.21
CA ASP A 61 10.08 -7.06 -8.34
C ASP A 61 8.96 -6.21 -7.72
N ILE A 62 9.26 -5.45 -6.66
CA ILE A 62 8.24 -4.67 -5.93
C ILE A 62 8.00 -3.30 -6.58
N VAL A 63 9.03 -2.73 -7.23
CA VAL A 63 9.01 -1.36 -7.76
C VAL A 63 7.97 -1.18 -8.86
N ILE A 64 7.75 -2.21 -9.70
CA ILE A 64 6.78 -2.16 -10.80
C ILE A 64 5.33 -2.14 -10.28
N GLN A 65 5.02 -2.86 -9.18
CA GLN A 65 3.67 -2.90 -8.61
C GLN A 65 3.28 -1.57 -7.96
N GLN A 66 4.20 -0.94 -7.21
CA GLN A 66 4.01 0.35 -6.53
C GLN A 66 3.53 1.46 -7.48
N SER A 67 4.16 1.57 -8.66
CA SER A 67 3.81 2.58 -9.65
C SER A 67 2.36 2.45 -10.14
N SER A 68 1.87 1.22 -10.27
CA SER A 68 0.50 0.96 -10.73
C SER A 68 -0.56 1.30 -9.67
N THR A 69 -0.28 1.01 -8.40
CA THR A 69 -1.14 1.34 -7.25
C THR A 69 -1.22 2.84 -7.03
N ASP A 70 -0.08 3.52 -7.00
CA ASP A 70 -0.01 4.97 -6.79
C ASP A 70 -0.76 5.73 -7.91
N ASN A 71 -0.64 5.26 -9.16
CA ASN A 71 -1.39 5.81 -10.29
C ASN A 71 -2.91 5.60 -10.15
N ALA A 72 -3.36 4.40 -9.76
CA ALA A 72 -4.79 4.14 -9.55
C ALA A 72 -5.38 5.03 -8.44
N ILE A 73 -4.65 5.20 -7.34
CA ILE A 73 -5.06 6.08 -6.24
C ILE A 73 -5.09 7.54 -6.70
N LEU A 74 -4.09 8.01 -7.45
CA LEU A 74 -4.08 9.37 -8.01
C LEU A 74 -5.31 9.63 -8.89
N LEU A 75 -5.70 8.65 -9.71
CA LEU A 75 -6.85 8.75 -10.61
C LEU A 75 -8.19 8.81 -9.86
N CYS A 76 -8.28 8.33 -8.61
CA CYS A 76 -9.44 8.57 -7.75
C CYS A 76 -9.65 10.07 -7.45
N TYR A 77 -8.59 10.88 -7.45
CA TYR A 77 -8.64 12.32 -7.12
C TYR A 77 -8.53 13.24 -8.33
N ARG A 78 -7.82 12.81 -9.37
CA ARG A 78 -7.71 13.58 -10.62
C ARG A 78 -8.95 13.37 -11.48
N GLN A 79 -10.03 14.07 -11.17
CA GLN A 79 -11.04 14.36 -12.18
C GLN A 79 -10.51 15.41 -13.16
N LYS A 80 -9.84 14.98 -14.22
CA LYS A 80 -9.69 15.81 -15.42
C LYS A 80 -9.90 14.93 -16.63
N LYS A 81 -11.11 14.95 -17.19
CA LYS A 81 -11.47 14.59 -18.57
C LYS A 81 -10.38 13.80 -19.31
N THR A 82 -10.04 12.61 -18.85
CA THR A 82 -9.15 11.71 -19.57
C THR A 82 -10.04 10.69 -20.24
N HIS A 83 -9.74 10.44 -21.52
CA HIS A 83 -10.45 9.57 -22.46
C HIS A 83 -10.43 8.06 -22.06
N THR A 84 -10.37 7.75 -20.77
CA THR A 84 -10.36 6.39 -20.23
C THR A 84 -11.78 5.98 -19.86
N ASN A 85 -12.33 4.98 -20.53
CA ASN A 85 -13.65 4.37 -20.27
C ASN A 85 -13.84 3.75 -18.87
N ARG A 86 -12.88 3.90 -17.95
CA ARG A 86 -12.94 3.30 -16.60
C ARG A 86 -13.57 4.28 -15.61
N SER A 87 -14.45 3.77 -14.76
CA SER A 87 -15.12 4.56 -13.73
C SER A 87 -14.17 4.84 -12.55
N VAL A 88 -14.46 5.87 -11.76
CA VAL A 88 -13.70 6.17 -10.53
C VAL A 88 -13.77 5.00 -9.53
N ALA A 89 -14.89 4.28 -9.51
CA ALA A 89 -15.03 3.06 -8.72
C ALA A 89 -14.06 1.95 -9.15
N ASP A 90 -13.72 1.86 -10.43
CA ASP A 90 -12.74 0.89 -10.93
C ASP A 90 -11.32 1.26 -10.50
N PHE A 91 -10.97 2.55 -10.55
CA PHE A 91 -9.68 3.03 -10.03
C PHE A 91 -9.56 2.80 -8.52
N TYR A 92 -10.65 3.01 -7.78
CA TYR A 92 -10.70 2.71 -6.34
C TYR A 92 -10.45 1.23 -6.05
N LYS A 93 -11.14 0.32 -6.76
CA LYS A 93 -10.92 -1.13 -6.66
C LYS A 93 -9.48 -1.51 -7.02
N GLN A 94 -8.95 -0.95 -8.11
CA GLN A 94 -7.58 -1.20 -8.55
C GLN A 94 -6.57 -0.73 -7.49
N GLY A 95 -6.77 0.47 -6.92
CA GLY A 95 -5.91 1.02 -5.88
C GLY A 95 -5.93 0.20 -4.59
N ILE A 96 -7.11 -0.25 -4.14
CA ILE A 96 -7.22 -1.15 -2.97
C ILE A 96 -6.51 -2.48 -3.21
N ASN A 97 -6.77 -3.13 -4.35
CA ASN A 97 -6.19 -4.44 -4.65
C ASN A 97 -4.67 -4.37 -4.79
N GLY A 98 -4.17 -3.33 -5.46
CA GLY A 98 -2.73 -3.08 -5.57
C GLY A 98 -2.08 -2.85 -4.21
N LEU A 99 -2.67 -1.97 -3.39
CA LEU A 99 -2.17 -1.66 -2.05
C LEU A 99 -2.17 -2.90 -1.14
N GLN A 100 -3.23 -3.72 -1.18
CA GLN A 100 -3.30 -4.96 -0.41
C GLN A 100 -2.17 -5.91 -0.79
N ARG A 101 -1.99 -6.17 -2.09
CA ARG A 101 -0.98 -7.10 -2.61
C ARG A 101 0.44 -6.67 -2.25
N GLU A 102 0.72 -5.37 -2.33
CA GLU A 102 2.03 -4.83 -1.96
C GLU A 102 2.31 -5.02 -0.46
N VAL A 103 1.35 -4.71 0.41
CA VAL A 103 1.49 -4.92 1.85
C VAL A 103 1.68 -6.40 2.19
N GLU A 104 0.92 -7.30 1.56
CA GLU A 104 1.11 -8.75 1.70
C GLU A 104 2.52 -9.18 1.28
N THR A 105 3.04 -8.62 0.18
CA THR A 105 4.41 -8.88 -0.29
C THR A 105 5.44 -8.42 0.74
N PHE A 106 5.26 -7.23 1.33
CA PHE A 106 6.17 -6.75 2.39
C PHE A 106 6.12 -7.62 3.64
N ILE A 107 4.93 -8.07 4.06
CA ILE A 107 4.76 -9.00 5.19
C ILE A 107 5.56 -10.27 4.93
N GLU A 108 5.47 -10.83 3.72
CA GLU A 108 6.21 -12.02 3.34
C GLU A 108 7.73 -11.79 3.42
N VAL A 109 8.22 -10.66 2.90
CA VAL A 109 9.64 -10.28 2.93
C VAL A 109 10.15 -10.19 4.37
N VAL A 110 9.47 -9.44 5.24
CA VAL A 110 9.88 -9.30 6.65
C VAL A 110 9.82 -10.63 7.39
N SER A 111 8.78 -11.43 7.13
CA SER A 111 8.64 -12.76 7.73
C SER A 111 9.79 -13.69 7.33
N ARG A 112 10.27 -13.61 6.08
CA ARG A 112 11.47 -14.34 5.63
C ARG A 112 12.74 -13.84 6.30
N PHE A 113 12.87 -12.52 6.48
CA PHE A 113 14.01 -11.92 7.19
C PHE A 113 14.11 -12.40 8.65
N LEU A 114 12.98 -12.47 9.36
CA LEU A 114 12.91 -12.93 10.76
C LEU A 114 13.22 -14.42 10.98
N ARG A 115 13.20 -15.23 9.92
CA ARG A 115 13.51 -16.68 9.99
C ARG A 115 14.98 -17.00 9.76
N LYS A 116 15.77 -16.05 9.28
CA LYS A 116 17.22 -16.17 9.11
C LYS A 116 17.94 -15.92 10.42
#